data_AF-B1Y9G6-F1
#
_entry.id   AF-B1Y9G6-F1
#
_cell.length_a   1.000
_cell.length_b   1.000
_cell.length_c   1.000
_cell.angle_alpha   90.00
_cell.angle_beta   90.00
_cell.angle_gamma   90.00
#
_symmetry.space_group_name_H-M   'P 1'
#
loop_
_entity.id
_entity.type
_entity.pdbx_description
1 polymer ?
#
loop_
_entity_poly.entity_id
_entity_poly.type
_entity_poly.pdbx_seq_one_letter_code
_entity_poly.pdbx_strand_id
1 'polypeptide(L)'
;MVHRAVDIVEVLRRKNPEEVRKALVEVHRAKAFSLADAEYVAEELEKAARLHAYHIALMSLIAPEVEVDPDSVTGLDYRLARSFQEGLAKCAELPGVVEDGFYRVVLEELNRIIRSACSPQHGK
;
A
#
# COMPACT_ATOMS: atom_id res chain seq x y z
N MET A 1 -16.53 -19.21 -2.57
CA MET A 1 -16.42 -17.96 -3.34
C MET A 1 -14.97 -17.52 -3.23
N VAL A 2 -14.15 -17.75 -4.26
CA VAL A 2 -12.71 -17.42 -4.21
C VAL A 2 -12.60 -15.89 -4.23
N HIS A 3 -12.23 -15.27 -3.12
CA HIS A 3 -11.76 -13.88 -3.15
C HIS A 3 -10.57 -13.85 -4.10
N ARG A 4 -10.76 -13.34 -5.33
CA ARG A 4 -9.62 -12.99 -6.17
C ARG A 4 -8.86 -11.93 -5.38
N ALA A 5 -7.62 -12.23 -5.01
CA ALA A 5 -6.74 -11.23 -4.43
C ALA A 5 -6.74 -10.02 -5.37
N VAL A 6 -7.03 -8.82 -4.83
CA VAL A 6 -7.00 -7.59 -5.61
C VAL A 6 -5.59 -7.45 -6.19
N ASP A 7 -5.50 -7.40 -7.52
CA ASP A 7 -4.24 -7.11 -8.19
C ASP A 7 -3.96 -5.61 -8.11
N ILE A 8 -3.26 -5.23 -7.03
CA ILE A 8 -2.93 -3.83 -6.75
C ILE A 8 -2.11 -3.22 -7.88
N VAL A 9 -1.20 -3.97 -8.50
CA VAL A 9 -0.36 -3.46 -9.58
C VAL A 9 -1.21 -3.09 -10.79
N GLU A 10 -2.18 -3.93 -11.15
CA GLU A 10 -3.09 -3.66 -12.26
C GLU A 10 -4.01 -2.46 -11.98
N VAL A 11 -4.55 -2.35 -10.76
CA VAL A 11 -5.37 -1.19 -10.34
C VAL A 11 -4.55 0.10 -10.43
N LEU A 12 -3.30 0.08 -9.96
CA LEU A 12 -2.38 1.23 -10.02
C LEU A 12 -2.04 1.65 -11.46
N ARG A 13 -1.93 0.68 -12.38
CA ARG A 13 -1.66 0.94 -13.80
C ARG A 13 -2.85 1.60 -14.49
N ARG A 14 -4.07 1.12 -14.24
CA ARG A 14 -5.29 1.63 -14.86
C ARG A 14 -5.67 3.02 -14.37
N LYS A 15 -5.32 3.35 -13.12
CA LYS A 15 -5.63 4.64 -12.47
C LYS A 15 -7.12 5.02 -12.55
N ASN A 16 -8.00 4.03 -12.64
CA ASN A 16 -9.45 4.27 -12.67
C ASN A 16 -9.94 4.59 -11.25
N PRO A 17 -10.50 5.79 -10.99
CA PRO A 17 -10.89 6.19 -9.64
C PRO A 17 -11.95 5.30 -8.99
N GLU A 18 -12.86 4.70 -9.77
CA GLU A 18 -13.86 3.78 -9.24
C GLU A 18 -13.27 2.44 -8.83
N GLU A 19 -12.36 1.90 -9.65
CA GLU A 19 -11.64 0.66 -9.32
C GLU A 19 -10.75 0.85 -8.09
N VAL A 20 -10.06 1.99 -8.00
CA VAL A 20 -9.25 2.35 -6.83
C VAL A 20 -10.10 2.42 -5.56
N ARG A 21 -11.27 3.07 -5.61
CA ARG A 21 -12.18 3.15 -4.45
C ARG A 21 -12.70 1.78 -4.02
N LYS A 22 -13.08 0.93 -4.97
CA LYS A 22 -13.52 -0.46 -4.66
C LYS A 22 -12.38 -1.26 -4.03
N ALA A 23 -11.20 -1.21 -4.62
CA ALA A 23 -10.00 -1.86 -4.10
C ALA A 23 -9.65 -1.38 -2.69
N LEU A 24 -9.75 -0.07 -2.42
CA LEU A 24 -9.50 0.49 -1.09
C LEU A 24 -10.45 -0.06 -0.03
N VAL A 25 -11.75 -0.15 -0.32
CA VAL A 25 -12.73 -0.70 0.63
C VAL A 25 -12.43 -2.17 0.93
N GLU A 26 -12.11 -2.95 -0.11
CA GLU A 26 -11.78 -4.38 0.05
C GLU A 26 -10.49 -4.57 0.87
N VAL A 27 -9.42 -3.83 0.54
CA VAL A 27 -8.15 -3.87 1.27
C VAL A 27 -8.32 -3.37 2.70
N HIS A 28 -9.08 -2.30 2.92
CA HIS A 28 -9.35 -1.79 4.26
C HIS A 28 -10.06 -2.82 5.13
N ARG A 29 -11.09 -3.49 4.58
CA ARG A 29 -11.80 -4.56 5.27
C ARG A 29 -10.88 -5.74 5.58
N ALA A 30 -10.09 -6.19 4.62
CA ALA A 30 -9.14 -7.28 4.83
C ALA A 30 -8.10 -6.93 5.91
N LYS A 31 -7.56 -5.71 5.87
CA LYS A 31 -6.60 -5.20 6.86
C LYS A 31 -7.19 -5.21 8.27
N ALA A 32 -8.43 -4.74 8.42
CA ALA A 32 -9.11 -4.71 9.71
C ALA A 32 -9.28 -6.10 10.32
N PHE A 33 -9.62 -7.11 9.50
CA PHE A 33 -9.68 -8.50 9.96
C PHE A 33 -8.32 -9.02 10.39
N SER A 34 -7.28 -8.85 9.58
CA SER A 34 -5.92 -9.29 9.96
C SER A 34 -5.40 -8.60 11.22
N LEU A 35 -5.70 -7.31 11.43
CA LEU A 35 -5.33 -6.62 12.67
C LEU A 35 -6.07 -7.18 13.90
N ALA A 36 -7.34 -7.55 13.75
CA ALA A 36 -8.09 -8.17 14.84
C ALA A 36 -7.53 -9.55 15.22
N ASP A 37 -7.08 -10.32 14.22
CA ASP A 37 -6.52 -11.66 14.43
C ASP A 37 -5.05 -11.64 14.87
N ALA A 38 -4.34 -10.52 14.69
CA ALA A 38 -2.92 -10.37 15.03
C ALA A 38 -2.60 -10.52 16.53
N GLU A 39 -3.59 -10.34 17.41
CA GLU A 39 -3.45 -10.64 18.85
C GLU A 39 -3.23 -12.14 19.10
N TYR A 40 -3.69 -13.00 18.19
CA TYR A 40 -3.69 -14.45 18.33
C TYR A 40 -2.68 -15.14 17.41
N VAL A 41 -2.32 -14.52 16.27
CA VAL A 41 -1.48 -15.10 15.22
C VAL A 41 -0.48 -14.07 14.70
N ALA A 42 0.83 -14.30 14.92
CA ALA A 42 1.87 -13.35 14.56
C ALA A 42 1.97 -13.10 13.04
N GLU A 43 1.67 -14.10 12.22
CA GLU A 43 1.64 -13.99 10.76
C GLU A 43 0.56 -13.01 10.27
N GLU A 44 -0.53 -12.82 11.04
CA GLU A 44 -1.58 -11.87 10.68
C GLU A 44 -1.12 -10.42 10.87
N LEU A 45 -0.13 -10.15 11.75
CA LEU A 45 0.48 -8.83 11.85
C LEU A 45 1.29 -8.47 10.60
N GLU A 46 2.07 -9.42 10.07
CA GLU A 46 2.81 -9.23 8.82
C GLU A 46 1.85 -9.06 7.63
N LYS A 47 0.78 -9.87 7.59
CA LYS A 47 -0.27 -9.74 6.57
C LYS A 47 -0.99 -8.39 6.66
N ALA A 48 -1.29 -7.92 7.87
CA ALA A 48 -1.84 -6.59 8.09
C ALA A 48 -0.90 -5.49 7.59
N ALA A 49 0.42 -5.63 7.78
CA ALA A 49 1.42 -4.70 7.25
C ALA A 49 1.43 -4.67 5.72
N ARG A 50 1.39 -5.83 5.06
CA ARG A 50 1.29 -5.89 3.58
C ARG A 50 -0.01 -5.28 3.06
N LEU A 51 -1.14 -5.56 3.71
CA LEU A 51 -2.43 -4.95 3.38
C LEU A 51 -2.42 -3.43 3.63
N HIS A 52 -1.69 -2.96 4.64
CA HIS A 52 -1.50 -1.55 4.90
C HIS A 52 -0.67 -0.87 3.80
N ALA A 53 0.38 -1.52 3.27
CA ALA A 53 1.09 -1.04 2.08
C ALA A 53 0.16 -0.89 0.87
N TYR A 54 -0.71 -1.87 0.62
CA TYR A 54 -1.70 -1.79 -0.46
C TYR A 54 -2.67 -0.63 -0.27
N HIS A 55 -3.09 -0.39 0.98
CA HIS A 55 -3.96 0.72 1.33
C HIS A 55 -3.28 2.07 1.02
N ILE A 56 -2.02 2.25 1.44
CA ILE A 56 -1.21 3.46 1.15
C ILE A 56 -1.04 3.65 -0.36
N ALA A 57 -0.68 2.58 -1.08
CA ALA A 57 -0.46 2.64 -2.53
C ALA A 57 -1.72 3.07 -3.28
N LEU A 58 -2.89 2.57 -2.90
CA LEU A 58 -4.15 2.98 -3.51
C LEU A 58 -4.57 4.40 -3.09
N MET A 59 -4.33 4.78 -1.82
CA MET A 59 -4.56 6.15 -1.35
C MET A 59 -3.74 7.16 -2.17
N SER A 60 -2.52 6.81 -2.58
CA SER A 60 -1.67 7.74 -3.35
C SER A 60 -2.27 8.19 -4.70
N LEU A 61 -3.33 7.54 -5.18
CA LEU A 61 -4.02 7.93 -6.41
C LEU A 61 -5.24 8.84 -6.18
N ILE A 62 -5.77 8.89 -4.96
CA ILE A 62 -7.03 9.59 -4.66
C ILE A 62 -6.99 10.48 -3.43
N ALA A 63 -5.92 10.45 -2.65
CA ALA A 63 -5.80 11.25 -1.44
C ALA A 63 -5.73 12.74 -1.83
N PRO A 64 -6.62 13.59 -1.29
CA PRO A 64 -6.49 15.02 -1.46
C PRO A 64 -5.19 15.52 -0.80
N GLU A 65 -4.63 16.61 -1.31
CA GLU A 65 -3.54 17.33 -0.64
C GLU A 65 -4.09 17.94 0.65
N VAL A 66 -4.02 17.18 1.75
CA VAL A 66 -4.48 17.59 3.07
C VAL A 66 -3.26 17.83 3.95
N GLU A 67 -3.23 18.98 4.62
CA GLU A 67 -2.28 19.21 5.71
C GLU A 67 -2.67 18.33 6.90
N VAL A 68 -1.82 17.35 7.17
CA VAL A 68 -1.93 16.44 8.32
C VAL A 68 -0.73 16.68 9.21
N ASP A 69 -0.93 16.54 10.53
CA ASP A 69 0.18 16.53 11.48
C ASP A 69 1.20 15.46 11.07
N PRO A 70 2.43 15.83 10.70
CA PRO A 70 3.42 14.89 10.20
C PRO A 70 3.79 13.82 11.23
N ASP A 71 3.71 14.09 12.52
CA ASP A 71 4.12 13.09 13.52
C ASP A 71 2.97 12.14 13.91
N SER A 72 1.77 12.37 13.36
CA SER A 72 0.64 11.44 13.50
C SER A 72 0.78 10.21 12.58
N VAL A 73 0.14 9.10 12.98
CA VAL A 73 0.02 7.89 12.14
C VAL A 73 -0.58 8.23 10.77
N THR A 74 -1.63 9.04 10.74
CA THR A 74 -2.22 9.55 9.50
C THR A 74 -1.19 10.37 8.70
N GLY A 75 -0.40 11.21 9.35
CA GLY A 75 0.68 11.98 8.74
C GLY A 75 1.74 11.12 8.06
N LEU A 76 2.13 10.02 8.69
CA LEU A 76 3.06 9.04 8.14
C LEU A 76 2.49 8.38 6.89
N ASP A 77 1.23 7.91 6.94
CA ASP A 77 0.57 7.26 5.81
C ASP A 77 0.48 8.21 4.59
N TYR A 78 0.16 9.48 4.80
CA TYR A 78 0.13 10.50 3.72
C TYR A 78 1.52 10.83 3.17
N ARG A 79 2.57 10.84 4.00
CA ARG A 79 3.95 11.00 3.50
C ARG A 79 4.36 9.81 2.65
N LEU A 80 4.11 8.60 3.13
CA LEU A 80 4.41 7.38 2.39
C LEU A 80 3.62 7.31 1.09
N ALA A 81 2.35 7.70 1.08
CA ALA A 81 1.55 7.77 -0.15
C ALA A 81 2.16 8.73 -1.17
N ARG A 82 2.56 9.94 -0.76
CA ARG A 82 3.23 10.91 -1.65
C ARG A 82 4.57 10.39 -2.15
N SER A 83 5.43 9.89 -1.27
CA SER A 83 6.72 9.30 -1.65
C SER A 83 6.56 8.09 -2.57
N PHE A 84 5.54 7.27 -2.35
CA PHE A 84 5.22 6.14 -3.22
C PHE A 84 4.78 6.60 -4.61
N GLN A 85 3.93 7.62 -4.69
CA GLN A 85 3.51 8.19 -5.98
C GLN A 85 4.71 8.74 -6.76
N GLU A 86 5.63 9.44 -6.10
CA GLU A 86 6.88 9.90 -6.71
C GLU A 86 7.79 8.75 -7.14
N GLY A 87 7.95 7.74 -6.27
CA GLY A 87 8.74 6.54 -6.54
C GLY A 87 8.19 5.77 -7.74
N LEU A 88 6.88 5.63 -7.84
CA LEU A 88 6.21 4.99 -8.98
C LEU A 88 6.40 5.80 -10.27
N ALA A 89 6.35 7.13 -10.21
CA ALA A 89 6.55 8.00 -11.38
C ALA A 89 8.00 7.98 -11.88
N LYS A 90 8.98 7.86 -10.97
CA LYS A 90 10.41 7.83 -11.28
C LYS A 90 10.98 6.41 -11.42
N CYS A 91 10.15 5.39 -11.18
CA CYS A 91 10.58 4.01 -11.01
C CYS A 91 11.76 3.86 -10.03
N ALA A 92 11.66 4.54 -8.90
CA ALA A 92 12.67 4.59 -7.84
C ALA A 92 12.08 4.10 -6.52
N GLU A 93 12.88 3.38 -5.74
CA GLU A 93 12.49 2.89 -4.42
C GLU A 93 12.38 4.04 -3.40
N LEU A 94 11.49 3.86 -2.42
CA LEU A 94 11.34 4.76 -1.29
C LEU A 94 12.57 4.63 -0.36
N PRO A 95 13.05 5.74 0.23
CA PRO A 95 14.18 5.72 1.15
C PRO A 95 13.88 4.88 2.39
N GLY A 96 14.86 4.06 2.79
CA GLY A 96 14.76 3.14 3.92
C GLY A 96 15.28 3.72 5.22
N VAL A 97 14.40 4.33 6.01
CA VAL A 97 14.66 4.60 7.43
C VAL A 97 13.33 4.50 8.19
N VAL A 98 12.97 3.29 8.64
CA VAL A 98 11.88 3.10 9.60
C VAL A 98 12.34 2.14 10.69
N GLU A 99 12.33 2.60 11.94
CA GLU A 99 12.73 1.80 13.10
C GLU A 99 11.62 0.83 13.55
N ASP A 100 10.37 1.12 13.19
CA ASP A 100 9.21 0.30 13.51
C ASP A 100 9.11 -0.94 12.62
N GLY A 101 8.95 -2.12 13.24
CA GLY A 101 8.93 -3.41 12.54
C GLY A 101 7.73 -3.59 11.61
N PHE A 102 6.57 -3.02 11.93
CA PHE A 102 5.38 -3.06 11.07
C PHE A 102 5.60 -2.20 9.83
N TYR A 103 6.04 -0.95 10.02
CA TYR A 103 6.30 -0.04 8.89
C TYR A 103 7.50 -0.44 8.04
N ARG A 104 8.47 -1.19 8.58
CA ARG A 104 9.52 -1.82 7.77
C ARG A 104 8.92 -2.75 6.72
N VAL A 105 7.99 -3.63 7.12
CA VAL A 105 7.28 -4.54 6.20
C VAL A 105 6.43 -3.75 5.20
N VAL A 106 5.76 -2.69 5.66
CA VAL A 106 5.00 -1.78 4.78
C VAL A 106 5.91 -1.23 3.68
N LEU A 107 7.08 -0.70 4.04
CA LEU A 107 8.02 -0.10 3.11
C LEU A 107 8.58 -1.11 2.11
N GLU A 108 8.95 -2.31 2.57
CA GLU A 108 9.43 -3.40 1.72
C GLU A 108 8.37 -3.80 0.68
N GLU A 109 7.10 -3.88 1.08
CA GLU A 109 6.00 -4.22 0.19
C GLU A 109 5.71 -3.07 -0.79
N LEU A 110 5.75 -1.80 -0.37
CA LEU A 110 5.65 -0.65 -1.27
C LEU A 110 6.75 -0.67 -2.35
N ASN A 111 8.00 -0.94 -1.97
CA ASN A 111 9.10 -1.08 -2.93
C ASN A 111 8.92 -2.27 -3.87
N ARG A 112 8.39 -3.39 -3.38
CA ARG A 112 8.02 -4.53 -4.23
C ARG A 112 6.97 -4.16 -5.27
N ILE A 113 5.95 -3.38 -4.89
CA ILE A 113 4.92 -2.91 -5.81
C ILE A 113 5.52 -2.01 -6.89
N ILE A 114 6.40 -1.06 -6.53
CA ILE A 114 7.10 -0.21 -7.50
C ILE A 114 7.88 -1.05 -8.50
N ARG A 115 8.72 -1.98 -8.03
CA ARG A 115 9.48 -2.88 -8.91
C ARG A 115 8.56 -3.66 -9.86
N SER A 116 7.44 -4.16 -9.36
CA SER A 116 6.47 -4.94 -10.15
C SER A 116 5.75 -4.08 -11.19
N ALA A 117 5.42 -2.84 -10.84
CA ALA A 117 4.75 -1.90 -11.73
C ALA A 117 5.67 -1.39 -12.84
N CYS A 118 6.94 -1.11 -12.50
CA CYS A 118 7.96 -0.54 -13.37
C CYS A 118 8.79 -1.56 -14.18
N SER A 119 8.68 -2.86 -13.87
CA SER A 119 9.32 -3.88 -14.70
C SER A 119 8.66 -3.95 -16.08
N PRO A 120 9.44 -3.99 -17.18
CA PRO A 120 8.88 -4.16 -18.51
C PRO A 120 8.16 -5.51 -18.57
N GLN A 121 6.84 -5.46 -18.73
CA GLN A 121 6.05 -6.67 -18.96
C GLN A 121 6.61 -7.35 -20.21
N HIS A 122 7.25 -8.50 -20.06
CA HIS A 122 7.50 -9.36 -21.21
C HIS A 122 6.12 -9.87 -21.66
N GLY A 123 5.56 -9.19 -22.67
CA GLY A 123 4.40 -9.67 -23.39
C GLY A 123 4.67 -11.10 -23.85
N LYS A 124 3.79 -12.00 -23.45
CA LYS A 124 3.56 -13.25 -24.18
C LYS A 124 2.29 -13.07 -24.99
#